data_AF-A0A4Y2X323-F1
#
_entry.id   AF-A0A4Y2X323-F1
#
_cell.length_a   1.000
_cell.length_b   1.000
_cell.length_c   1.000
_cell.angle_alpha   90.00
_cell.angle_beta   90.00
_cell.angle_gamma   90.00
#
_symmetry.space_group_name_H-M   'P 1'
#
loop_
_entity.id
_entity.type
_entity.pdbx_description
1 polymer ?
#
loop_
_entity_poly.entity_id
_entity_poly.type
_entity_poly.pdbx_seq_one_letter_code
_entity_poly.pdbx_strand_id
1 'polypeptide(L)'
;FDNPAAAAETPTRQLTFNYLIALNSWLLLCPSDLCCDWTMGSVPLVRSWSDPRNIATLAVYATLFTVLWNAVWVDDLRSRTLLMLKVSEKLVYSSLDSSYVPNSVYPEKNSIPSFT
;
A
#
# COMPACT_ATOMS: atom_id res chain seq x y z
N PHE A 1 2.34 -31.00 20.71
CA PHE A 1 1.27 -30.17 20.10
C PHE A 1 1.86 -29.58 18.83
N ASP A 2 1.32 -29.95 17.66
CA ASP A 2 1.99 -29.65 16.38
C ASP A 2 1.75 -28.22 15.87
N ASN A 3 0.62 -27.60 16.27
CA ASN A 3 0.31 -26.21 15.92
C ASN A 3 -0.11 -25.42 17.18
N PRO A 4 0.73 -24.51 17.71
CA PRO A 4 0.42 -23.74 18.91
C PRO A 4 -0.76 -22.78 18.71
N ALA A 5 -1.02 -22.30 17.48
CA ALA A 5 -2.17 -21.45 17.19
C ALA A 5 -3.50 -22.22 17.26
N ALA A 6 -3.50 -23.45 16.74
CA ALA A 6 -4.67 -24.34 16.83
C ALA A 6 -4.95 -24.79 18.27
N ALA A 7 -3.89 -24.95 19.07
CA ALA A 7 -3.97 -25.34 20.47
C ALA A 7 -4.45 -24.22 21.41
N ALA A 8 -4.40 -22.96 20.96
CA ALA A 8 -4.74 -21.81 21.80
C ALA A 8 -6.26 -21.73 22.11
N GLU A 9 -6.58 -21.12 23.25
CA GLU A 9 -7.95 -20.80 23.64
C GLU A 9 -8.51 -19.62 22.83
N THR A 10 -9.84 -19.48 22.83
CA THR A 10 -10.52 -18.31 22.30
C THR A 10 -10.31 -17.12 23.26
N PRO A 11 -10.00 -15.90 22.79
CA PRO A 11 -10.01 -15.43 21.40
C PRO A 11 -8.69 -15.57 20.65
N THR A 12 -7.59 -15.92 21.33
CA THR A 12 -6.22 -15.98 20.80
C THR A 12 -6.13 -16.82 19.52
N ARG A 13 -6.83 -17.95 19.48
CA ARG A 13 -6.91 -18.81 18.29
C ARG A 13 -7.48 -18.07 17.08
N GLN A 14 -8.62 -17.39 17.22
CA GLN A 14 -9.22 -16.64 16.12
C GLN A 14 -8.33 -15.48 15.67
N LEU A 15 -7.80 -14.71 16.61
CA LEU A 15 -6.92 -13.57 16.31
C LEU A 15 -5.68 -14.01 15.55
N THR A 16 -5.05 -15.11 15.99
CA THR A 16 -3.85 -15.64 15.35
C THR A 16 -4.15 -16.15 13.94
N PHE A 17 -5.27 -16.85 13.72
CA PHE A 17 -5.65 -17.28 12.37
C PHE A 17 -5.95 -16.11 11.43
N ASN A 18 -6.60 -15.06 11.91
CA ASN A 18 -6.79 -13.84 11.11
C ASN A 18 -5.45 -13.18 10.78
N TYR A 19 -4.52 -13.12 11.73
CA TYR A 19 -3.17 -12.59 11.49
C TYR A 19 -2.39 -13.39 10.46
N LEU A 20 -2.52 -14.72 10.46
CA LEU A 20 -1.88 -15.58 9.46
C LEU A 20 -2.37 -15.27 8.03
N ILE A 21 -3.64 -14.87 7.83
CA ILE A 21 -4.12 -14.42 6.52
C ILE A 21 -3.35 -13.19 6.06
N ALA A 22 -3.12 -12.23 6.97
CA ALA A 22 -2.38 -11.02 6.65
C ALA A 22 -0.90 -11.29 6.37
N LEU A 23 -0.25 -12.14 7.19
CA LEU A 23 1.13 -12.55 6.99
C LEU A 23 1.31 -13.27 5.64
N ASN A 24 0.42 -14.20 5.31
CA ASN A 24 0.47 -14.91 4.03
C ASN A 24 0.22 -13.98 2.85
N SER A 25 -0.69 -13.01 2.98
CA SER A 25 -0.96 -12.01 1.95
C SER A 25 0.27 -11.12 1.72
N TRP A 26 0.98 -10.73 2.78
CA TRP A 26 2.24 -10.00 2.67
C TRP A 26 3.33 -10.81 1.97
N LEU A 27 3.50 -12.10 2.33
CA LEU A 27 4.48 -12.98 1.68
C LEU A 27 4.21 -13.17 0.18
N LEU A 28 2.94 -13.19 -0.23
CA LEU A 28 2.56 -13.24 -1.65
C LEU A 28 2.91 -11.95 -2.40
N LEU A 29 2.84 -10.80 -1.73
CA LEU A 29 3.19 -9.49 -2.32
C LEU A 29 4.69 -9.21 -2.31
N CYS A 30 5.40 -9.65 -1.26
CA CYS A 30 6.82 -9.42 -1.05
C CYS A 30 7.48 -10.71 -0.52
N PRO A 31 8.06 -11.56 -1.39
CA PRO A 31 8.60 -12.85 -0.98
C PRO A 31 9.99 -12.76 -0.31
N SER A 32 10.46 -11.57 0.07
CA SER A 32 11.78 -11.38 0.70
C SER A 32 11.90 -12.14 2.02
N ASP A 33 10.82 -12.18 2.80
CA ASP A 33 10.82 -12.80 4.12
C ASP A 33 10.65 -14.33 4.04
N LEU A 34 10.30 -14.88 2.87
CA LEU A 34 10.14 -16.32 2.65
C LEU A 34 11.50 -17.04 2.52
N CYS A 35 12.55 -16.31 2.12
CA CYS A 35 13.92 -16.82 2.06
C CYS A 35 14.58 -16.90 3.44
N CYS A 36 14.05 -16.17 4.43
CA CYS A 36 14.39 -16.37 5.82
C CYS A 36 13.65 -17.63 6.30
N ASP A 37 14.34 -18.57 6.93
CA ASP A 37 13.73 -19.83 7.38
C ASP A 37 12.71 -19.57 8.51
N TRP A 38 11.42 -19.42 8.16
CA TRP A 38 10.31 -19.41 9.12
C TRP A 38 10.05 -20.85 9.56
N THR A 39 10.90 -21.37 10.45
CA THR A 39 10.67 -22.68 11.06
C THR A 39 9.38 -22.71 11.87
N MET A 40 8.78 -23.89 11.97
CA MET A 40 7.52 -24.17 12.68
C MET A 40 7.61 -23.66 14.14
N GLY A 41 6.85 -22.62 14.48
CA GLY A 41 6.86 -21.97 15.80
C GLY A 41 7.33 -20.51 15.83
N SER A 42 7.75 -19.95 14.70
CA SER A 42 8.23 -18.57 14.55
C SER A 42 7.15 -17.49 14.61
N VAL A 43 5.88 -17.81 14.37
CA VAL A 43 4.78 -16.83 14.42
C VAL A 43 4.23 -16.70 15.85
N PRO A 44 4.46 -15.58 16.55
CA PRO A 44 3.94 -15.38 17.90
C PRO A 44 2.40 -15.27 17.92
N LEU A 45 1.77 -15.94 18.89
CA LEU A 45 0.32 -15.87 19.12
C LEU A 45 -0.15 -14.44 19.37
N VAL A 46 -1.29 -14.08 18.79
CA VAL A 46 -1.96 -12.81 19.01
C VAL A 46 -2.93 -12.96 20.18
N ARG A 47 -2.58 -12.41 21.35
CA ARG A 47 -3.31 -12.64 22.61
C ARG A 47 -4.36 -11.58 22.93
N SER A 48 -4.29 -10.42 22.27
CA SER A 48 -5.14 -9.27 22.56
C SER A 48 -5.67 -8.63 21.28
N TRP A 49 -6.85 -8.00 21.39
CA TRP A 49 -7.42 -7.14 20.37
C TRP A 49 -6.60 -5.86 20.14
N SER A 50 -5.88 -5.39 21.17
CA SER A 50 -5.02 -4.21 21.10
C SER A 50 -3.64 -4.48 20.48
N ASP A 51 -3.37 -5.70 20.02
CA ASP A 51 -2.12 -6.02 19.34
C ASP A 51 -2.04 -5.25 18.01
N PRO A 52 -0.96 -4.49 17.75
CA PRO A 52 -0.81 -3.73 16.50
C PRO A 52 -0.87 -4.62 15.25
N ARG A 53 -0.60 -5.92 15.37
CA ARG A 53 -0.74 -6.89 14.27
C ARG A 53 -2.17 -6.99 13.73
N ASN A 54 -3.17 -6.64 14.54
CA ASN A 54 -4.56 -6.58 14.09
C ASN A 54 -4.81 -5.42 13.10
N ILE A 55 -3.91 -4.43 13.02
CA ILE A 55 -3.98 -3.39 11.98
C ILE A 55 -3.70 -3.99 10.61
N ALA A 56 -2.73 -4.92 10.51
CA ALA A 56 -2.43 -5.60 9.25
C ALA A 56 -3.58 -6.49 8.78
N THR A 57 -4.29 -7.17 9.71
CA THR A 57 -5.48 -7.94 9.36
C THR A 57 -6.61 -7.07 8.86
N LEU A 58 -6.88 -5.95 9.55
CA LEU A 58 -7.87 -4.96 9.11
C LEU A 58 -7.54 -4.39 7.74
N ALA A 59 -6.27 -4.07 7.48
CA ALA A 59 -5.82 -3.57 6.18
C ALA A 59 -6.09 -4.57 5.07
N VAL A 60 -5.75 -5.86 5.27
CA VAL A 60 -6.00 -6.91 4.28
C VAL A 60 -7.49 -7.10 4.04
N TYR A 61 -8.32 -7.15 5.09
CA TYR A 61 -9.76 -7.23 4.91
C TYR A 61 -10.35 -6.00 4.21
N ALA A 62 -9.86 -4.79 4.51
CA ALA A 62 -10.27 -3.58 3.81
C ALA A 62 -9.88 -3.62 2.33
N THR A 63 -8.68 -4.13 1.99
CA THR A 63 -8.27 -4.29 0.59
C THR A 63 -9.13 -5.32 -0.14
N LEU A 64 -9.42 -6.48 0.48
CA LEU A 64 -10.30 -7.48 -0.11
C LEU A 64 -11.72 -6.96 -0.28
N PHE A 65 -12.24 -6.26 0.74
CA PHE A 65 -13.57 -5.66 0.67
C PHE A 65 -13.64 -4.61 -0.44
N THR A 66 -12.66 -3.72 -0.56
CA THR A 66 -12.64 -2.74 -1.64
C THR A 66 -12.51 -3.40 -3.00
N VAL A 67 -11.69 -4.44 -3.16
CA VAL A 67 -11.59 -5.20 -4.42
C VAL A 67 -12.91 -5.87 -4.77
N LEU A 68 -13.56 -6.52 -3.82
CA LEU A 68 -14.87 -7.16 -4.02
C LEU A 68 -15.96 -6.12 -4.32
N TRP A 69 -15.93 -5.00 -3.62
CA TRP A 69 -16.85 -3.88 -3.87
C TRP A 69 -16.62 -3.27 -5.26
N ASN A 70 -15.38 -3.11 -5.67
CA ASN A 70 -15.11 -2.68 -7.04
C ASN A 70 -15.53 -3.78 -8.03
N ALA A 71 -15.30 -5.07 -7.75
CA ALA A 71 -15.66 -6.14 -8.67
C ALA A 71 -17.18 -6.25 -8.88
N VAL A 72 -17.98 -6.10 -7.83
CA VAL A 72 -19.44 -6.26 -7.91
C VAL A 72 -20.15 -4.98 -8.36
N TRP A 73 -19.59 -3.80 -8.09
CA TRP A 73 -20.21 -2.52 -8.45
C TRP A 73 -19.57 -1.84 -9.67
N VAL A 74 -18.36 -2.23 -10.06
CA VAL A 74 -17.62 -1.68 -11.20
C VAL A 74 -17.47 -2.75 -12.29
N ASP A 75 -18.61 -3.18 -12.81
CA ASP A 75 -18.68 -3.85 -14.11
C ASP A 75 -18.94 -2.81 -15.20
N ASP A 76 -17.88 -2.10 -15.62
CA ASP A 76 -17.81 -1.43 -16.92
C ASP A 76 -16.33 -1.30 -17.35
N LEU A 77 -15.99 -1.76 -18.55
CA LEU A 77 -14.62 -1.66 -19.10
C LEU A 77 -14.10 -0.20 -19.09
N ARG A 78 -15.00 0.80 -19.13
CA ARG A 78 -14.64 2.22 -19.06
C ARG A 78 -13.99 2.62 -17.75
N SER A 79 -14.41 2.06 -16.61
CA SER A 79 -13.88 2.47 -15.30
C SER A 79 -12.40 2.10 -15.14
N ARG A 80 -11.98 0.96 -15.71
CA ARG A 80 -10.56 0.55 -15.78
C ARG A 80 -9.74 1.48 -16.66
N THR A 81 -10.25 1.86 -17.83
CA THR A 81 -9.60 2.83 -18.72
C THR A 81 -9.45 4.19 -18.04
N LEU A 82 -10.47 4.65 -17.32
CA LEU A 82 -10.43 5.93 -16.59
C LEU A 82 -9.44 5.92 -15.42
N LEU A 83 -9.32 4.80 -14.69
CA LEU A 83 -8.31 4.66 -13.64
C LEU A 83 -6.89 4.65 -14.20
N MET A 84 -6.64 3.92 -15.29
CA MET A 84 -5.35 3.92 -15.99
C MET A 84 -5.00 5.31 -16.52
N LEU A 85 -5.97 6.04 -17.07
CA LEU A 85 -5.78 7.42 -17.52
C LEU A 85 -5.44 8.37 -16.36
N LYS A 86 -6.16 8.28 -15.24
CA LYS A 86 -5.86 9.08 -14.04
C LYS A 86 -4.50 8.76 -13.42
N VAL A 87 -4.10 7.49 -13.43
CA VAL A 87 -2.76 7.07 -12.98
C VAL A 87 -1.69 7.63 -13.92
N SER A 88 -1.89 7.53 -15.24
CA SER A 88 -0.96 8.06 -16.23
C SER A 88 -0.82 9.58 -16.14
N GLU A 89 -1.93 10.30 -15.94
CA GLU A 89 -1.96 11.74 -15.75
C GLU A 89 -1.14 12.15 -14.52
N LYS A 90 -1.31 11.43 -13.40
CA LYS A 90 -0.55 11.69 -12.17
C LYS A 90 0.95 11.44 -12.34
N LEU A 91 1.34 10.42 -13.10
CA LEU A 91 2.74 10.13 -13.44
C LEU A 91 3.34 11.17 -14.41
N VAL A 92 2.54 11.66 -15.36
CA VAL A 92 2.93 12.77 -16.26
C VAL A 92 3.12 14.07 -15.46
N TYR A 93 2.22 14.40 -14.54
CA TYR A 93 2.41 15.59 -13.69
C TYR A 93 3.63 15.48 -12.79
N SER A 94 3.89 14.31 -12.18
CA SER A 94 5.07 14.15 -11.32
C SER A 94 6.39 14.19 -12.11
N SER A 95 6.38 13.80 -13.39
CA SER A 95 7.56 13.90 -14.26
C SER A 95 7.77 15.32 -14.79
N LEU A 96 6.70 16.09 -15.00
CA LEU A 96 6.77 17.50 -15.35
C LEU A 96 7.31 18.35 -14.19
N ASP A 97 6.88 18.09 -12.96
CA ASP A 97 7.36 18.80 -11.76
C ASP A 97 8.86 18.55 -11.53
N SER A 98 9.33 17.32 -11.76
CA SER A 98 10.75 16.97 -11.70
C SER A 98 11.59 17.68 -12.78
N SER A 99 10.99 18.02 -13.92
CA SER A 99 11.67 18.68 -15.05
C SER A 99 11.56 20.21 -15.02
N TYR A 100 10.76 20.76 -14.09
CA TYR A 100 10.56 22.19 -13.96
C TYR A 100 11.79 22.84 -13.29
N VAL A 101 12.68 23.40 -14.11
CA VAL A 101 13.74 24.31 -13.66
C VAL A 101 13.16 25.73 -13.62
N PRO A 102 13.07 26.40 -12.46
CA PRO A 102 12.53 27.75 -12.38
C PRO A 102 13.33 28.71 -13.25
N ASN A 103 12.67 29.41 -14.16
CA ASN A 103 13.25 30.52 -14.91
C ASN A 103 13.43 31.73 -13.98
N SER A 104 14.42 31.70 -13.08
CA SER A 104 14.78 32.84 -12.24
C SER A 104 16.19 33.35 -12.55
N VAL A 105 16.51 33.56 -13.83
CA VAL A 105 17.69 34.36 -14.24
C VAL A 105 17.38 35.07 -15.57
N TYR A 106 16.64 36.18 -15.53
CA TYR A 106 16.70 37.18 -16.60
C TYR A 106 17.51 38.37 -16.06
N PRO A 107 18.64 38.75 -16.69
CA PRO A 107 19.31 39.98 -16.31
C PRO A 107 18.44 41.16 -16.78
N GLU A 108 18.08 42.01 -15.82
CA GLU A 108 17.50 43.33 -16.00
C GLU A 108 18.30 44.11 -17.06
N LYS A 109 17.73 44.30 -18.26
CA LYS A 109 18.39 45.07 -19.32
C LYS A 109 18.30 46.55 -18.99
N ASN A 110 19.46 47.07 -18.61
CA ASN A 110 19.86 48.47 -18.47
C ASN A 110 19.02 49.50 -19.23
N SER A 111 18.65 50.52 -18.44
CA SER A 111 18.26 51.88 -18.77
C SER A 111 18.76 52.44 -20.12
N ILE A 112 17.80 52.92 -20.92
CA ILE A 112 18.03 53.73 -22.12
C ILE A 112 18.38 55.17 -21.67
N PRO A 113 19.48 55.79 -22.13
CA PRO A 113 19.75 57.19 -21.81
C PRO A 113 18.87 58.10 -22.68
N SER A 114 18.17 59.01 -22.03
CA SER A 114 17.44 60.12 -22.66
C SER A 114 18.43 61.12 -23.28
N PHE A 115 18.33 61.33 -24.59
CA PHE A 115 19.02 62.45 -25.26
C PHE A 115 18.01 63.56 -25.54
N THR A 116 18.33 64.74 -25.02
CA THR A 116 17.72 66.04 -25.33
C THR A 116 18.01 66.48 -26.76
#